data_AF-A0A9W4QSH7-F1
#
_entry.id   AF-A0A9W4QSH7-F1
#
_cell.length_a   1.000
_cell.length_b   1.000
_cell.length_c   1.000
_cell.angle_alpha   90.00
_cell.angle_beta   90.00
_cell.angle_gamma   90.00
#
_symmetry.space_group_name_H-M   'P 1'
#
loop_
_entity.id
_entity.type
_entity.pdbx_description
1 polymer ?
#
loop_
_entity_poly.entity_id
_entity_poly.type
_entity_poly.pdbx_seq_one_letter_code
_entity_poly.pdbx_strand_id
1 'polypeptide(L)'
;MWLITEEYNGSEPKKSVIAAETMFWTYSTTGHFNPAGQKFGEIMINDTTWEVWHQKDWDDKSGVNDNKWVNVSFRAKKLMMSANIPALNLLKYAINERLISQNLFIADVELGNEIMSGAGIAWVKEFSVLYE
;
A
#
# COMPACT_ATOMS: atom_id res chain seq x y z
N MET A 1 -2.40 0.10 3.49
CA MET A 1 -3.86 0.32 3.43
C MET A 1 -4.50 -0.97 2.96
N TRP A 2 -5.47 -1.46 3.71
CA TRP A 2 -6.12 -2.74 3.46
C TRP A 2 -7.48 -2.55 2.83
N LEU A 3 -7.78 -3.39 1.85
CA LEU A 3 -9.05 -3.41 1.13
C LEU A 3 -9.73 -4.76 1.29
N ILE A 4 -11.04 -4.74 1.55
CA ILE A 4 -11.86 -5.92 1.77
C ILE A 4 -13.02 -6.03 0.78
N THR A 5 -13.49 -7.25 0.53
CA THR A 5 -14.55 -7.55 -0.46
C THR A 5 -15.96 -7.22 0.00
N GLU A 6 -16.19 -7.13 1.31
CA GLU A 6 -17.49 -6.88 1.91
C GLU A 6 -17.33 -6.14 3.23
N GLU A 7 -18.36 -5.41 3.66
CA GLU A 7 -18.38 -4.76 4.97
C GLU A 7 -18.21 -5.80 6.08
N TYR A 8 -17.32 -5.51 7.03
CA TYR A 8 -17.02 -6.42 8.12
C TYR A 8 -17.02 -5.68 9.46
N ASN A 9 -18.06 -5.95 10.27
CA ASN A 9 -18.26 -5.35 11.60
C ASN A 9 -18.05 -6.37 12.74
N GLY A 10 -17.43 -7.53 12.45
CA GLY A 10 -17.17 -8.57 13.45
C GLY A 10 -15.93 -8.28 14.30
N SER A 11 -15.84 -8.91 15.47
CA SER A 11 -14.71 -8.76 16.40
C SER A 11 -13.54 -9.71 16.14
N GLU A 12 -13.77 -10.78 15.37
CA GLU A 12 -12.76 -11.80 15.07
C GLU A 12 -12.06 -11.53 13.71
N PRO A 13 -10.82 -11.96 13.49
CA PRO A 13 -10.19 -11.83 12.18
C PRO A 13 -10.91 -12.68 11.10
N LYS A 14 -11.37 -12.05 10.01
CA LYS A 14 -11.96 -12.75 8.86
C LYS A 14 -11.04 -12.71 7.66
N LYS A 15 -10.08 -13.64 7.62
CA LYS A 15 -9.06 -13.75 6.56
C LYS A 15 -9.63 -13.74 5.14
N SER A 16 -10.79 -14.37 4.93
CA SER A 16 -11.39 -14.53 3.61
C SER A 16 -11.88 -13.23 2.96
N VAL A 17 -12.02 -12.13 3.72
CA VAL A 17 -12.47 -10.86 3.15
C VAL A 17 -11.31 -9.98 2.67
N ILE A 18 -10.08 -10.24 3.11
CA ILE A 18 -8.89 -9.49 2.69
C ILE A 18 -8.69 -9.69 1.19
N ALA A 19 -8.80 -8.60 0.43
CA ALA A 19 -8.83 -8.64 -1.03
C ALA A 19 -7.56 -8.07 -1.64
N ALA A 20 -7.14 -6.90 -1.13
CA ALA A 20 -5.98 -6.21 -1.63
C ALA A 20 -5.29 -5.40 -0.53
N GLU A 21 -4.02 -5.13 -0.77
CA GLU A 21 -3.19 -4.23 0.00
C GLU A 21 -2.63 -3.19 -0.96
N THR A 22 -2.77 -1.92 -0.58
CA THR A 22 -2.12 -0.83 -1.28
C THR A 22 -1.11 -0.15 -0.38
N MET A 23 0.12 -0.07 -0.86
CA MET A 23 1.23 0.55 -0.14
C MET A 23 1.66 1.84 -0.83
N PHE A 24 2.00 2.85 -0.04
CA PHE A 24 2.47 4.16 -0.54
C PHE A 24 3.83 4.45 0.06
N TRP A 25 4.88 4.19 -0.71
CA TRP A 25 6.26 4.31 -0.26
C TRP A 25 6.80 5.70 -0.62
N THR A 26 6.97 6.55 0.38
CA THR A 26 7.47 7.92 0.19
C THR A 26 8.97 8.02 0.43
N TYR A 27 9.55 7.07 1.15
CA TYR A 27 10.98 7.03 1.47
C TYR A 27 11.49 5.59 1.44
N SER A 28 12.73 5.41 0.99
CA SER A 28 13.46 4.15 1.09
C SER A 28 14.96 4.46 1.20
N THR A 29 15.69 3.63 1.94
CA THR A 29 17.15 3.73 2.01
C THR A 29 17.82 3.25 0.71
N THR A 30 19.07 3.66 0.48
CA THR A 30 19.86 3.14 -0.65
C THR A 30 20.00 1.62 -0.53
N GLY A 31 19.73 0.90 -1.62
CA GLY A 31 19.82 -0.57 -1.65
C GLY A 31 18.63 -1.28 -1.02
N HIS A 32 17.56 -0.56 -0.66
CA HIS A 32 16.30 -1.16 -0.22
C HIS A 32 15.70 -2.05 -1.32
N PHE A 33 15.00 -3.10 -0.92
CA PHE A 33 14.31 -4.00 -1.84
C PHE A 33 13.21 -3.26 -2.61
N ASN A 34 12.86 -3.81 -3.78
CA ASN A 34 11.74 -3.31 -4.56
C ASN A 34 10.41 -3.76 -3.94
N PRO A 35 9.33 -2.99 -4.13
CA PRO A 35 7.99 -3.45 -3.74
C PRO A 35 7.63 -4.80 -4.35
N ALA A 36 6.64 -5.46 -3.76
CA ALA A 36 6.18 -6.78 -4.19
C ALA A 36 5.81 -6.82 -5.68
N GLY A 37 6.17 -7.93 -6.33
CA GLY A 37 5.83 -8.21 -7.73
C GLY A 37 6.69 -7.49 -8.75
N GLN A 38 6.06 -7.01 -9.81
CA GLN A 38 6.72 -6.43 -10.98
C GLN A 38 6.31 -4.97 -11.17
N LYS A 39 7.24 -4.15 -11.66
CA LYS A 39 6.94 -2.77 -12.06
C LYS A 39 5.94 -2.80 -13.21
N PHE A 40 4.77 -2.25 -12.97
CA PHE A 40 3.69 -2.10 -13.95
C PHE A 40 3.89 -0.86 -14.81
N GLY A 41 4.27 0.27 -14.20
CA GLY A 41 4.41 1.53 -14.91
C GLY A 41 4.81 2.70 -14.01
N GLU A 42 4.59 3.91 -14.51
CA GLU A 42 4.76 5.16 -13.76
C GLU A 42 3.55 6.07 -13.99
N ILE A 43 3.17 6.85 -12.98
CA ILE A 43 2.13 7.88 -13.07
C ILE A 43 2.56 9.14 -12.34
N MET A 44 2.16 10.30 -12.87
CA MET A 44 2.34 11.59 -12.21
C MET A 44 1.02 12.06 -11.58
N ILE A 45 1.01 12.32 -10.28
CA ILE A 45 -0.11 12.89 -9.54
C ILE A 45 0.43 13.97 -8.60
N ASN A 46 -0.13 15.19 -8.67
CA ASN A 46 0.24 16.34 -7.83
C ASN A 46 1.78 16.54 -7.77
N ASP A 47 2.41 16.66 -8.94
CA ASP A 47 3.85 16.85 -9.13
C ASP A 47 4.76 15.72 -8.58
N THR A 48 4.17 14.64 -8.08
CA THR A 48 4.91 13.45 -7.64
C THR A 48 4.79 12.38 -8.70
N THR A 49 5.94 11.90 -9.19
CA THR A 49 5.99 10.71 -10.04
C THR A 49 6.09 9.47 -9.16
N TRP A 50 5.15 8.55 -9.34
CA TRP A 50 5.03 7.29 -8.63
C TRP A 50 5.34 6.16 -9.59
N GLU A 51 6.25 5.27 -9.20
CA GLU A 51 6.34 3.95 -9.80
C GLU A 51 5.21 3.08 -9.26
N VAL A 52 4.59 2.29 -10.14
CA VAL A 52 3.51 1.39 -9.79
C VAL A 52 4.02 -0.03 -9.90
N TRP A 53 3.85 -0.80 -8.84
CA TRP A 53 4.23 -2.20 -8.73
C TRP A 53 2.99 -3.02 -8.40
N HIS A 54 2.92 -4.24 -8.95
CA HIS A 54 1.74 -5.07 -8.82
C HIS A 54 2.10 -6.55 -8.70
N GLN A 55 1.44 -7.22 -7.75
CA GLN A 55 1.42 -8.66 -7.59
C GLN A 55 -0.03 -9.13 -7.38
N LYS A 56 -0.50 -10.09 -8.18
CA LYS A 56 -1.90 -10.55 -8.11
C LYS A 56 -2.19 -11.55 -6.99
N ASP A 57 -1.18 -12.31 -6.60
CA ASP A 57 -1.29 -13.45 -5.69
C ASP A 57 -0.24 -13.39 -4.59
N TRP A 58 -0.08 -12.20 -3.98
CA TRP A 58 0.84 -12.00 -2.87
C TRP A 58 0.40 -12.82 -1.66
N ASP A 59 1.38 -13.20 -0.85
CA ASP A 59 1.26 -14.08 0.29
C ASP A 59 2.06 -13.53 1.48
N ASP A 60 1.64 -13.91 2.69
CA ASP A 60 2.28 -13.48 3.93
C ASP A 60 3.71 -14.02 4.05
N LYS A 61 4.69 -13.13 3.94
CA LYS A 61 6.13 -13.47 4.02
C LYS A 61 6.62 -13.76 5.43
N SER A 62 5.83 -13.49 6.46
CA SER A 62 6.16 -13.92 7.83
C SER A 62 5.92 -15.43 8.03
N GLY A 63 5.10 -16.05 7.17
CA GLY A 63 4.68 -17.45 7.31
C GLY A 63 3.64 -17.69 8.41
N VAL A 64 3.09 -16.63 9.02
CA VAL A 64 2.05 -16.74 10.06
C VAL A 64 0.70 -17.09 9.44
N ASN A 65 0.44 -16.61 8.22
CA ASN A 65 -0.82 -16.82 7.51
C ASN A 65 -0.62 -17.42 6.12
N ASP A 66 -1.65 -18.10 5.62
CA ASP A 66 -1.74 -18.67 4.28
C ASP A 66 -2.62 -17.85 3.33
N ASN A 67 -3.05 -16.66 3.77
CA ASN A 67 -3.90 -15.76 3.01
C ASN A 67 -3.20 -15.32 1.73
N LYS A 68 -3.99 -15.04 0.69
CA LYS A 68 -3.51 -14.40 -0.53
C LYS A 68 -4.32 -13.15 -0.85
N TRP A 69 -3.65 -12.13 -1.36
CA TRP A 69 -4.28 -10.87 -1.76
C TRP A 69 -3.54 -10.25 -2.95
N VAL A 70 -4.19 -9.28 -3.57
CA VAL A 70 -3.54 -8.42 -4.57
C VAL A 70 -2.72 -7.36 -3.85
N ASN A 71 -1.43 -7.22 -4.16
CA ASN A 71 -0.63 -6.09 -3.69
C ASN A 71 -0.41 -5.08 -4.82
N VAL A 72 -0.72 -3.81 -4.56
CA VAL A 72 -0.36 -2.69 -5.45
C VAL A 72 0.43 -1.67 -4.65
N SER A 73 1.68 -1.44 -5.06
CA SER A 73 2.57 -0.52 -4.38
C SER A 73 2.89 0.68 -5.25
N PHE A 74 2.76 1.88 -4.67
CA PHE A 74 3.13 3.15 -5.28
C PHE A 74 4.40 3.66 -4.61
N ARG A 75 5.51 3.71 -5.34
CA ARG A 75 6.79 4.20 -4.84
C ARG A 75 7.11 5.57 -5.42
N ALA A 76 7.23 6.59 -4.58
CA ALA A 76 7.63 7.92 -5.03
C ALA A 76 9.07 7.89 -5.56
N LYS A 77 9.30 8.45 -6.75
CA LYS A 77 10.65 8.54 -7.33
C LYS A 77 11.54 9.55 -6.60
N LYS A 78 10.92 10.57 -5.99
CA LYS A 78 11.60 11.52 -5.11
C LYS A 78 11.34 11.11 -3.67
N LEU A 79 12.41 10.89 -2.90
CA LEU A 79 12.31 10.54 -1.49
C LEU A 79 11.79 11.73 -0.66
N MET A 80 10.85 11.46 0.23
CA MET A 80 10.13 12.44 1.03
C MET A 80 9.86 11.93 2.44
N MET A 81 10.33 12.70 3.45
CA MET A 81 10.02 12.47 4.87
C MET A 81 8.74 13.18 5.34
N SER A 82 8.18 14.05 4.50
CA SER A 82 6.89 14.70 4.69
C SER A 82 6.17 14.67 3.35
N ALA A 83 4.93 14.16 3.34
CA ALA A 83 4.17 13.93 2.12
C ALA A 83 2.67 14.03 2.38
N ASN A 84 1.97 14.71 1.46
CA ASN A 84 0.52 14.61 1.33
C ASN A 84 0.24 13.56 0.26
N ILE A 85 -0.21 12.38 0.66
CA ILE A 85 -0.42 11.26 -0.27
C ILE A 85 -1.84 11.36 -0.85
N PRO A 86 -2.01 11.54 -2.17
CA PRO A 86 -3.34 11.60 -2.80
C PRO A 86 -3.90 10.18 -2.98
N ALA A 87 -4.09 9.46 -1.87
CA ALA A 87 -4.36 8.01 -1.85
C ALA A 87 -5.58 7.62 -2.70
N LEU A 88 -6.68 8.39 -2.63
CA LEU A 88 -7.87 8.13 -3.45
C LEU A 88 -7.61 8.27 -4.96
N ASN A 89 -6.74 9.20 -5.38
CA ASN A 89 -6.40 9.35 -6.81
C ASN A 89 -5.50 8.19 -7.29
N LEU A 90 -4.58 7.73 -6.43
CA LEU A 90 -3.76 6.56 -6.70
C LEU A 90 -4.61 5.28 -6.76
N LEU A 91 -5.58 5.12 -5.87
CA LEU A 91 -6.56 4.03 -5.92
C LEU A 91 -7.41 4.06 -7.19
N LYS A 92 -7.93 5.24 -7.57
CA LYS A 92 -8.67 5.41 -8.84
C LYS A 92 -7.84 4.97 -10.03
N TYR A 93 -6.55 5.31 -10.06
CA TYR A 93 -5.64 4.80 -11.09
C TYR A 93 -5.56 3.27 -11.07
N ALA A 94 -5.30 2.65 -9.91
CA ALA A 94 -5.22 1.19 -9.80
C ALA A 94 -6.51 0.48 -10.24
N ILE A 95 -7.68 1.08 -9.97
CA ILE A 95 -8.98 0.60 -10.44
C ILE A 95 -9.09 0.72 -11.97
N ASN A 96 -8.77 1.88 -12.52
CA ASN A 96 -8.87 2.15 -13.97
C ASN A 96 -7.96 1.21 -14.78
N GLU A 97 -6.76 0.93 -14.27
CA GLU A 97 -5.80 -0.01 -14.86
C GLU A 97 -6.12 -1.49 -14.54
N ARG A 98 -7.23 -1.76 -13.84
CA ARG A 98 -7.70 -3.11 -13.46
C ARG A 98 -6.67 -3.89 -12.63
N LEU A 99 -5.87 -3.18 -11.83
CA LEU A 99 -4.96 -3.77 -10.86
C LEU A 99 -5.73 -4.22 -9.62
N ILE A 100 -6.76 -3.48 -9.22
CA ILE A 100 -7.70 -3.85 -8.15
C ILE A 100 -9.15 -3.66 -8.61
N SER A 101 -10.09 -4.33 -7.93
CA SER A 101 -11.52 -4.18 -8.21
C SER A 101 -12.06 -2.86 -7.63
N GLN A 102 -13.04 -2.26 -8.31
CA GLN A 102 -13.75 -1.07 -7.83
C GLN A 102 -14.72 -1.35 -6.67
N ASN A 103 -15.11 -2.62 -6.46
CA ASN A 103 -16.10 -3.02 -5.46
C ASN A 103 -15.47 -3.39 -4.11
N LEU A 104 -14.36 -2.73 -3.75
CA LEU A 104 -13.65 -2.99 -2.50
C LEU A 104 -13.89 -1.87 -1.50
N PHE A 105 -13.93 -2.22 -0.22
CA PHE A 105 -14.03 -1.29 0.90
C PHE A 105 -12.64 -1.03 1.47
N ILE A 106 -12.35 0.21 1.84
CA ILE A 106 -11.14 0.53 2.62
C ILE A 106 -11.42 0.11 4.06
N ALA A 107 -10.68 -0.89 4.54
CA ALA A 107 -10.82 -1.42 5.89
C ALA A 107 -9.87 -0.75 6.88
N ASP A 108 -8.67 -0.38 6.42
CA ASP A 108 -7.65 0.17 7.31
C ASP A 108 -6.61 1.05 6.57
N VAL A 109 -6.08 2.04 7.29
CA VAL A 109 -5.03 2.95 6.84
C VAL A 109 -3.93 3.03 7.89
N GLU A 110 -2.78 2.46 7.54
CA GLU A 110 -1.61 2.37 8.40
C GLU A 110 -0.46 3.26 7.91
N LEU A 111 0.36 3.74 8.84
CA LEU A 111 1.66 4.36 8.58
C LEU A 111 2.73 3.64 9.40
N GLY A 112 3.82 3.24 8.75
CA GLY A 112 4.90 2.53 9.41
C GLY A 112 6.19 2.51 8.58
N ASN A 113 7.17 1.75 9.10
CA ASN A 113 8.42 1.47 8.40
C ASN A 113 8.56 -0.05 8.25
N GLU A 114 8.92 -0.51 7.06
CA GLU A 114 9.34 -1.90 6.85
C GLU A 114 10.86 -2.00 7.02
N ILE A 115 11.30 -2.76 8.03
CA ILE A 115 12.72 -2.88 8.37
C ILE A 115 13.21 -4.27 7.96
N MET A 116 14.10 -4.32 6.96
CA MET A 116 14.74 -5.57 6.55
C MET A 116 15.90 -5.98 7.47
N SER A 117 16.69 -5.00 7.87
CA SER A 117 17.86 -5.21 8.72
C SER A 117 18.30 -3.90 9.36
N GLY A 118 19.05 -3.99 10.46
CA GLY A 118 19.55 -2.83 11.19
C GLY A 118 18.59 -2.38 12.28
N ALA A 119 18.88 -1.21 12.87
CA ALA A 119 18.08 -0.64 13.95
C ALA A 119 18.16 0.88 13.92
N GLY A 120 17.12 1.53 14.45
CA GLY A 120 17.02 2.98 14.51
C GLY A 120 15.73 3.43 15.16
N ILE A 121 15.51 4.74 15.18
CA ILE A 121 14.30 5.37 15.72
C ILE A 121 13.71 6.27 14.65
N ALA A 122 12.43 6.07 14.35
CA ALA A 122 11.63 6.97 13.52
C ALA A 122 10.69 7.78 14.42
N TRP A 123 10.68 9.10 14.22
CA TRP A 123 9.77 10.01 14.92
C TRP A 123 8.71 10.50 13.94
N VAL A 124 7.48 10.04 14.11
CA VAL A 124 6.32 10.56 13.37
C VAL A 124 5.85 11.82 14.08
N LYS A 125 6.08 12.97 13.46
CA LYS A 125 5.67 14.27 14.03
C LYS A 125 4.19 14.53 13.88
N GLU A 126 3.62 14.09 12.76
CA GLU A 126 2.22 14.29 12.42
C GLU A 126 1.76 13.15 11.51
N PHE A 127 0.56 12.64 11.75
CA PHE A 127 -0.13 11.69 10.88
C PHE A 127 -1.62 11.98 10.95
N SER A 128 -2.22 12.25 9.79
CA SER A 128 -3.65 12.51 9.65
C SER A 128 -4.17 11.83 8.40
N VAL A 129 -5.42 11.37 8.48
CA VAL A 129 -6.15 10.77 7.37
C VAL A 129 -7.43 11.57 7.21
N LEU A 130 -7.61 12.15 6.03
CA LEU A 130 -8.80 12.91 5.66
C LEU A 130 -9.53 12.11 4.59
N TYR A 131 -10.80 11.83 4.85
CA TYR A 131 -11.72 11.15 3.93
C TYR A 131 -12.93 12.07 3.75
N GLU A 132 -12.83 12.97 2.78
CA GLU A 132 -13.95 13.82 2.33
C GLU A 132 -14.31 13.48 0.89
#